data_AF-A0A957J315-F1
#
_entry.id   AF-A0A957J315-F1
#
_cell.length_a   1.000
_cell.length_b   1.000
_cell.length_c   1.000
_cell.angle_alpha   90.00
_cell.angle_beta   90.00
_cell.angle_gamma   90.00
#
_symmetry.space_group_name_H-M   'P 1'
#
loop_
_entity.id
_entity.type
_entity.pdbx_description
1 polymer ?
#
loop_
_entity_poly.entity_id
_entity_poly.type
_entity_poly.pdbx_seq_one_letter_code
_entity_poly.pdbx_strand_id
1 'polypeptide(L)'
;KHASESPPLMTTPLIVLAALAVLGGLLNFPFFGESAFETAEETHNFGIFLGLEHWLEHSIPTFELTTEGIVQMPHTPTWLQLSVAGISTVLALAALGASIFVVYRNRPQTADERDPLQSTPIWWFAILPFEWFYMHTVVPAFKGSARWLAEVLDGAFWHDFVHNNVVRDLFVGFAKFSATVLDANGVDGLVNGSGRFVRYVGSVVRKTQTGYARNYALGVFLGTVLLLAYFIFAN
;
A
#
# COMPACT_ATOMS: atom_id res chain seq x y z
N LYS A 1 36.19 -32.40 4.56
CA LYS A 1 35.04 -32.26 5.50
C LYS A 1 33.79 -32.69 4.74
N HIS A 2 33.03 -33.66 5.27
CA HIS A 2 31.77 -34.09 4.66
C HIS A 2 30.72 -32.98 4.82
N ALA A 3 30.06 -32.62 3.72
CA ALA A 3 28.93 -31.69 3.77
C ALA A 3 27.78 -32.42 4.49
N SER A 4 27.30 -31.85 5.61
CA SER A 4 26.11 -32.35 6.30
C SER A 4 24.89 -32.02 5.46
N GLU A 5 23.96 -32.97 5.31
CA GLU A 5 22.68 -32.73 4.63
C GLU A 5 21.92 -31.55 5.25
N SER A 6 21.29 -30.75 4.40
CA SER A 6 20.51 -29.60 4.84
C SER A 6 19.31 -30.06 5.67
N PRO A 7 18.98 -29.38 6.78
CA PRO A 7 17.85 -29.74 7.61
C PRO A 7 16.52 -29.61 6.84
N PRO A 8 15.48 -30.36 7.24
CA PRO A 8 14.16 -30.33 6.57
C PRO A 8 13.56 -28.93 6.41
N LEU A 9 13.88 -27.99 7.31
CA LEU A 9 13.43 -26.61 7.25
C LEU A 9 13.97 -25.83 6.03
N MET A 10 15.07 -26.27 5.41
CA MET A 10 15.56 -25.70 4.15
C MET A 10 15.19 -26.52 2.92
N THR A 11 15.16 -27.85 3.02
CA THR A 11 14.87 -28.70 1.86
C THR A 11 13.40 -28.65 1.45
N THR A 12 12.48 -28.58 2.43
CA THR A 12 11.04 -28.57 2.14
C THR A 12 10.62 -27.34 1.32
N PRO A 13 11.00 -26.09 1.69
CA PRO A 13 10.70 -24.93 0.85
C PRO A 13 11.32 -25.01 -0.55
N LEU A 14 12.55 -25.51 -0.68
CA LEU A 14 13.21 -25.65 -1.99
C LEU A 14 12.50 -26.66 -2.89
N ILE A 15 12.04 -27.78 -2.35
CA ILE A 15 11.26 -28.78 -3.09
C ILE A 15 9.92 -28.18 -3.54
N VAL A 16 9.24 -27.45 -2.65
CA VAL A 16 7.98 -26.77 -3.00
C VAL A 16 8.19 -25.76 -4.11
N LEU A 17 9.23 -24.92 -4.02
CA LEU A 17 9.58 -23.97 -5.08
C LEU A 17 9.91 -24.66 -6.40
N ALA A 18 10.66 -25.77 -6.36
CA ALA A 18 10.95 -26.56 -7.57
C ALA A 18 9.69 -27.13 -8.21
N ALA A 19 8.76 -27.67 -7.40
CA ALA A 19 7.48 -28.16 -7.89
C ALA A 19 6.63 -27.02 -8.50
N LEU A 20 6.58 -25.86 -7.85
CA LEU A 20 5.89 -24.68 -8.39
C LEU A 20 6.53 -24.16 -9.68
N ALA A 21 7.86 -24.20 -9.80
CA ALA A 21 8.56 -23.82 -11.04
C ALA A 21 8.24 -24.77 -12.20
N VAL A 22 8.19 -26.08 -11.95
CA VAL A 22 7.78 -27.08 -12.95
C VAL A 22 6.32 -26.86 -13.35
N LEU A 23 5.42 -26.65 -12.39
CA LEU A 23 4.02 -26.36 -12.67
C LEU A 23 3.85 -25.07 -13.48
N GLY A 24 4.53 -23.98 -13.09
CA GLY A 24 4.52 -22.72 -13.84
C GLY A 24 5.03 -22.88 -15.28
N GLY A 25 6.10 -23.65 -15.47
CA GLY A 25 6.60 -23.99 -16.80
C GLY A 25 5.61 -24.82 -17.63
N LEU A 26 4.92 -25.79 -17.03
CA LEU A 26 3.90 -26.61 -17.69
C LEU A 26 2.65 -25.80 -18.08
N LEU A 27 2.21 -24.88 -17.21
CA LEU A 27 1.08 -23.99 -17.49
C LEU A 27 1.37 -23.00 -18.62
N ASN A 28 2.65 -22.65 -18.81
CA ASN A 28 3.12 -21.79 -19.90
C ASN A 28 3.70 -22.59 -21.08
N PHE A 29 3.41 -23.88 -21.16
CA PHE A 29 3.83 -24.70 -22.29
C PHE A 29 2.93 -24.40 -23.50
N PRO A 30 3.48 -24.29 -24.73
CA PRO A 30 2.66 -24.10 -25.92
C PRO A 30 1.82 -25.37 -26.14
N PHE A 31 0.51 -25.30 -25.89
CA PHE A 31 -0.39 -26.43 -26.03
C PHE A 31 -0.57 -26.78 -27.53
N PHE A 32 0.17 -27.78 -28.03
CA PHE A 32 0.01 -28.31 -29.39
C PHE A 32 -1.22 -29.25 -29.45
N GLY A 33 -2.43 -28.69 -29.47
CA GLY A 33 -3.66 -29.43 -29.71
C GLY A 33 -4.49 -28.73 -30.79
N GLU A 34 -5.18 -29.49 -31.63
CA GLU A 34 -6.01 -28.95 -32.73
C GLU A 34 -7.07 -27.97 -32.20
N SER A 35 -7.65 -28.25 -31.03
CA SER A 35 -8.59 -27.35 -30.33
C SER A 35 -7.94 -26.10 -29.74
N ALA A 36 -6.67 -26.17 -29.34
CA ALA A 36 -5.93 -25.01 -28.85
C ALA A 36 -5.50 -24.11 -30.01
N PHE A 37 -5.19 -24.71 -31.16
CA PHE A 37 -4.89 -24.02 -32.42
C PHE A 37 -6.11 -23.24 -32.93
N GLU A 38 -7.31 -23.83 -32.87
CA GLU A 38 -8.58 -23.19 -33.28
C GLU A 38 -8.90 -21.95 -32.42
N THR A 39 -8.82 -22.05 -31.08
CA THR A 39 -9.01 -20.89 -30.18
C THR A 39 -7.86 -19.88 -30.24
N ALA A 40 -6.64 -20.33 -30.55
CA ALA A 40 -5.50 -19.45 -30.69
C ALA A 40 -5.49 -18.74 -32.04
N GLU A 41 -6.05 -19.30 -33.12
CA GLU A 41 -6.19 -18.62 -34.42
C GLU A 41 -7.13 -17.41 -34.35
N GLU A 42 -8.19 -17.48 -33.53
CA GLU A 42 -9.08 -16.34 -33.26
C GLU A 42 -8.38 -15.19 -32.50
N THR A 43 -7.30 -15.48 -31.77
CA THR A 43 -6.60 -14.51 -30.89
C THR A 43 -5.20 -14.13 -31.41
N HIS A 44 -4.51 -15.01 -32.14
CA HIS A 44 -3.16 -14.90 -32.66
C HIS A 44 -2.98 -15.69 -33.98
N ASN A 45 -2.38 -15.06 -34.99
CA ASN A 45 -2.29 -15.51 -36.39
C ASN A 45 -1.57 -16.87 -36.66
N PHE A 46 -1.11 -17.61 -35.64
CA PHE A 46 -0.33 -18.84 -35.78
C PHE A 46 -0.63 -19.94 -34.72
N GLY A 47 -1.70 -19.80 -33.93
CA GLY A 47 -2.24 -20.93 -33.16
C GLY A 47 -1.49 -21.36 -31.88
N ILE A 48 -0.64 -20.50 -31.30
CA ILE A 48 0.09 -20.81 -30.04
C ILE A 48 -0.62 -20.14 -28.85
N PHE A 49 -1.14 -20.96 -27.93
CA PHE A 49 -1.75 -20.51 -26.67
C PHE A 49 -0.81 -20.74 -25.49
N LEU A 50 -0.47 -19.67 -24.76
CA LEU A 50 0.31 -19.70 -23.53
C LEU A 50 -0.63 -19.40 -22.35
N GLY A 51 -1.01 -20.45 -21.61
CA GLY A 51 -2.12 -20.36 -20.65
C GLY A 51 -1.89 -19.39 -19.50
N LEU A 52 -0.66 -19.28 -19.00
CA LEU A 52 -0.33 -18.34 -17.94
C LEU A 52 -0.27 -16.90 -18.46
N GLU A 53 0.36 -16.67 -19.62
CA GLU A 53 0.46 -15.34 -20.23
C GLU A 53 -0.92 -14.74 -20.52
N HIS A 54 -1.84 -15.54 -21.09
CA HIS A 54 -3.21 -15.10 -21.34
C HIS A 54 -3.99 -14.81 -20.05
N TRP A 55 -3.82 -15.63 -19.00
CA TRP A 55 -4.44 -15.34 -17.69
C TRP A 55 -3.89 -14.05 -17.05
N LEU A 56 -2.59 -13.77 -17.22
CA LEU A 56 -1.95 -12.54 -16.72
C LEU A 56 -2.30 -11.30 -17.54
N GLU A 57 -2.67 -11.44 -18.82
CA GLU A 57 -2.99 -10.30 -19.70
C GLU A 57 -4.06 -9.38 -19.08
N HIS A 58 -5.08 -9.96 -18.43
CA HIS A 58 -6.13 -9.19 -17.76
C HIS A 58 -5.66 -8.43 -16.51
N SER A 59 -4.52 -8.81 -15.92
CA SER A 59 -3.93 -8.15 -14.76
C SER A 59 -2.99 -7.00 -15.14
N ILE A 60 -2.61 -6.91 -16.41
CA ILE A 60 -1.87 -5.79 -16.98
C ILE A 60 -2.92 -4.87 -17.60
N PRO A 61 -3.41 -3.83 -16.89
CA PRO A 61 -4.19 -2.80 -17.55
C PRO A 61 -3.28 -2.19 -18.61
N THR A 62 -3.54 -2.53 -19.87
CA THR A 62 -3.00 -1.79 -21.01
C THR A 62 -3.54 -0.38 -20.83
N PHE A 63 -2.68 0.55 -20.39
CA PHE A 63 -2.98 1.96 -20.43
C PHE A 63 -3.50 2.24 -21.84
N GLU A 64 -4.78 2.61 -21.96
CA GLU A 64 -5.43 2.84 -23.23
C GLU A 64 -4.55 3.75 -24.09
N LEU A 65 -3.96 3.15 -25.13
CA LEU A 65 -3.18 3.83 -26.13
C LEU A 65 -4.14 4.69 -26.94
N THR A 66 -4.32 5.94 -26.52
CA THR A 66 -4.75 7.00 -27.41
C THR A 66 -3.84 6.98 -28.65
N THR A 67 -4.42 7.17 -29.83
CA THR A 67 -3.77 7.08 -31.15
C THR A 67 -2.53 7.99 -31.32
N GLU A 68 -2.23 8.85 -30.34
CA GLU A 68 -1.11 9.81 -30.30
C GLU A 68 -0.20 9.63 -29.06
N GLY A 69 -0.13 8.43 -28.48
CA GLY A 69 0.65 8.14 -27.27
C GLY A 69 2.18 8.13 -27.47
N ILE A 70 2.87 8.95 -26.67
CA ILE A 70 4.31 9.33 -26.69
C ILE A 70 5.30 8.15 -26.49
N VAL A 71 4.81 6.93 -26.23
CA VAL A 71 5.65 5.75 -25.98
C VAL A 71 5.18 4.61 -26.88
N GLN A 72 5.84 4.47 -28.05
CA GLN A 72 5.78 3.22 -28.80
C GLN A 72 6.54 2.16 -27.99
N MET A 73 5.83 1.35 -27.21
CA MET A 73 6.46 0.15 -26.67
C MET A 73 6.84 -0.74 -27.85
N PRO A 74 8.08 -1.25 -27.92
CA PRO A 74 8.44 -2.19 -28.97
C PRO A 74 7.48 -3.38 -28.85
N HIS A 75 6.67 -3.61 -29.88
CA HIS A 75 5.85 -4.80 -29.97
C HIS A 75 6.79 -5.99 -29.85
N THR A 76 6.74 -6.71 -28.73
CA THR A 76 7.35 -8.03 -28.65
C THR A 76 6.72 -8.86 -29.76
N PRO A 77 7.51 -9.55 -30.58
CA PRO A 77 6.95 -10.36 -31.65
C PRO A 77 5.96 -11.35 -31.02
N THR A 78 4.68 -11.26 -31.42
CA THR A 78 3.59 -12.13 -30.96
C THR A 78 3.72 -13.57 -31.49
N TRP A 79 4.92 -13.94 -31.97
CA TRP A 79 5.20 -15.17 -32.67
C TRP A 79 6.54 -15.76 -32.23
N LEU A 80 6.59 -17.09 -32.17
CA LEU A 80 7.81 -17.82 -31.83
C LEU A 80 8.79 -17.76 -33.00
N GLN A 81 9.84 -16.95 -32.85
CA GLN A 81 10.94 -16.90 -33.81
C GLN A 81 11.94 -18.01 -33.52
N LEU A 82 11.79 -19.15 -34.21
CA LEU A 82 12.66 -20.31 -33.97
C LEU A 82 14.14 -20.01 -34.23
N SER A 83 14.43 -19.11 -35.18
CA SER A 83 15.79 -18.61 -35.44
C SER A 83 16.37 -17.89 -34.23
N VAL A 84 15.63 -16.94 -33.65
CA VAL A 84 16.05 -16.20 -32.45
C VAL A 84 16.16 -17.14 -31.25
N ALA A 85 15.15 -17.96 -30.99
CA ALA A 85 15.17 -18.94 -29.91
C ALA A 85 16.37 -19.90 -30.03
N GLY A 86 16.62 -20.41 -31.24
CA GLY A 86 17.76 -21.28 -31.53
C GLY A 86 19.10 -20.58 -31.33
N ILE A 87 19.29 -19.39 -31.92
CA ILE A 87 20.52 -18.61 -31.77
C ILE A 87 20.75 -18.25 -30.29
N SER A 88 19.74 -17.77 -29.58
CA SER A 88 19.83 -17.45 -28.16
C SER A 88 20.17 -18.66 -27.30
N THR A 89 19.57 -19.83 -27.58
CA THR A 89 19.87 -21.07 -26.85
C THR A 89 21.31 -21.52 -27.10
N VAL A 90 21.76 -21.52 -28.36
CA VAL A 90 23.15 -21.86 -28.72
C VAL A 90 24.13 -20.90 -28.07
N LEU A 91 23.84 -19.60 -28.11
CA LEU A 91 24.67 -18.56 -27.50
C LEU A 91 24.73 -18.71 -25.98
N ALA A 92 23.61 -19.01 -25.33
CA ALA A 92 23.55 -19.27 -23.89
C ALA A 92 24.39 -20.50 -23.50
N LEU A 93 24.26 -21.60 -24.26
CA LEU A 93 25.05 -22.82 -24.04
C LEU A 93 26.55 -22.58 -24.31
N ALA A 94 26.89 -21.83 -25.36
CA ALA A 94 28.26 -21.45 -25.66
C ALA A 94 28.87 -20.56 -24.57
N ALA A 95 28.10 -19.59 -24.04
CA ALA A 95 28.52 -18.75 -22.93
C ALA A 95 28.71 -19.54 -21.64
N LEU A 96 27.80 -20.47 -21.33
CA LEU A 96 27.93 -21.37 -20.18
C LEU A 96 29.16 -22.29 -20.33
N GLY A 97 29.38 -22.85 -21.53
CA GLY A 97 30.56 -23.65 -21.84
C GLY A 97 31.86 -22.85 -21.72
N ALA A 98 31.89 -21.61 -22.24
CA ALA A 98 33.03 -20.71 -22.12
C ALA A 98 33.29 -20.33 -20.66
N SER A 99 32.25 -20.05 -19.87
CA SER A 99 32.36 -19.79 -18.44
C SER A 99 32.97 -21.00 -17.71
N ILE A 100 32.50 -22.20 -17.99
CA ILE A 100 33.06 -23.42 -17.40
C ILE A 100 34.53 -23.59 -17.80
N PHE A 101 34.84 -23.43 -19.09
CA PHE A 101 36.19 -23.65 -19.61
C PHE A 101 37.21 -22.61 -19.14
N VAL A 102 36.82 -21.35 -19.08
CA VAL A 102 37.71 -20.22 -18.75
C VAL A 102 37.79 -19.99 -17.23
N VAL A 103 36.66 -20.05 -16.53
CA VAL A 103 36.57 -19.68 -15.11
C VAL A 103 36.61 -20.90 -14.21
N TYR A 104 35.73 -21.88 -14.44
CA TYR A 104 35.53 -22.97 -13.47
C TYR A 104 36.51 -24.14 -13.64
N ARG A 105 37.15 -24.28 -14.80
CA ARG A 105 38.13 -25.33 -15.08
C ARG A 105 39.33 -25.27 -14.14
N ASN A 106 39.83 -24.07 -13.87
CA ASN A 106 40.98 -23.80 -13.01
C ASN A 106 40.56 -23.01 -11.76
N ARG A 107 39.41 -23.38 -11.17
CA ARG A 107 38.90 -22.69 -9.99
C ARG A 107 39.90 -22.76 -8.82
N PRO A 108 40.17 -21.65 -8.12
CA PRO A 108 41.00 -21.66 -6.93
C PRO A 108 40.35 -22.53 -5.85
N GLN A 109 41.15 -23.37 -5.18
CA GLN A 109 40.68 -24.28 -4.14
C GLN A 109 40.81 -23.67 -2.74
N THR A 110 41.66 -22.65 -2.59
CA THR A 110 41.90 -21.93 -1.33
C THR A 110 41.75 -20.43 -1.53
N ALA A 111 41.45 -19.70 -0.45
CA ALA A 111 41.26 -18.25 -0.49
C ALA A 111 42.53 -17.46 -0.84
N ASP A 112 43.71 -18.07 -0.65
CA ASP A 112 45.02 -17.47 -0.89
C ASP A 112 45.53 -17.71 -2.32
N GLU A 113 44.82 -18.53 -3.12
CA GLU A 113 45.20 -18.83 -4.50
C GLU A 113 44.79 -17.68 -5.43
N ARG A 114 45.71 -17.29 -6.32
CA ARG A 114 45.53 -16.12 -7.20
C ARG A 114 44.39 -16.37 -8.19
N ASP A 115 43.41 -15.46 -8.24
CA ASP A 115 42.28 -15.56 -9.17
C ASP A 115 42.78 -15.62 -10.64
N PRO A 116 42.46 -16.68 -11.40
CA PRO A 116 42.81 -16.79 -12.81
C PRO A 116 42.35 -15.59 -13.65
N LEU A 117 41.21 -14.97 -13.30
CA LEU A 117 40.67 -13.81 -14.01
C LEU A 117 41.42 -12.52 -13.71
N GLN A 118 42.15 -12.43 -12.59
CA GLN A 118 43.06 -11.31 -12.32
C GLN A 118 44.20 -11.22 -13.36
N SER A 119 44.56 -12.36 -13.97
CA SER A 119 45.58 -12.43 -15.01
C SER A 119 45.04 -12.16 -16.42
N THR A 120 43.71 -12.05 -16.58
CA THR A 120 43.08 -11.80 -17.88
C THR A 120 43.07 -10.29 -18.16
N PRO A 121 43.78 -9.81 -19.19
CA PRO A 121 43.92 -8.39 -19.45
C PRO A 121 42.68 -7.86 -20.16
N ILE A 122 41.56 -7.74 -19.46
CA ILE A 122 40.55 -6.78 -19.88
C ILE A 122 41.09 -5.41 -19.47
N TRP A 123 41.86 -4.82 -20.37
CA TRP A 123 42.70 -3.62 -20.20
C TRP A 123 42.02 -2.44 -19.49
N TRP A 124 40.70 -2.24 -19.61
CA TRP A 124 39.99 -1.20 -18.85
C TRP A 124 39.58 -1.60 -17.41
N PHE A 125 39.48 -2.89 -17.08
CA PHE A 125 39.15 -3.39 -15.73
C PHE A 125 40.39 -3.47 -14.83
N ALA A 126 41.57 -3.65 -15.42
CA ALA A 126 42.83 -3.67 -14.69
C ALA A 126 43.39 -2.26 -14.35
N ILE A 127 42.95 -1.23 -15.09
CA ILE A 127 43.49 0.14 -14.99
C ILE A 127 42.57 1.07 -14.19
N LEU A 128 41.25 0.81 -14.16
CA LEU A 128 40.36 1.55 -13.29
C LEU A 128 40.50 1.03 -11.85
N PRO A 129 40.80 1.88 -10.85
CA PRO A 129 40.66 1.50 -9.46
C PRO A 129 39.16 1.52 -9.12
N PHE A 130 38.39 0.67 -9.79
CA PHE A 130 36.93 0.61 -9.72
C PHE A 130 36.49 0.37 -8.28
N GLU A 131 37.21 -0.49 -7.56
CA GLU A 131 36.98 -0.71 -6.13
C GLU A 131 37.20 0.58 -5.32
N TRP A 132 38.28 1.31 -5.55
CA TRP A 132 38.55 2.56 -4.83
C TRP A 132 37.49 3.62 -5.14
N PHE A 133 37.17 3.85 -6.42
CA PHE A 133 36.16 4.83 -6.84
C PHE A 133 34.77 4.44 -6.31
N TYR A 134 34.40 3.17 -6.41
CA TYR A 134 33.15 2.65 -5.91
C TYR A 134 33.05 2.82 -4.38
N MET A 135 34.07 2.40 -3.64
CA MET A 135 34.09 2.47 -2.18
C MET A 135 34.24 3.88 -1.63
N HIS A 136 34.92 4.79 -2.33
CA HIS A 136 35.18 6.14 -1.86
C HIS A 136 34.16 7.17 -2.33
N THR A 137 33.57 6.98 -3.51
CA THR A 137 32.63 7.94 -4.11
C THR A 137 31.20 7.41 -4.09
N VAL A 138 30.96 6.24 -4.69
CA VAL A 138 29.59 5.73 -4.90
C VAL A 138 28.95 5.30 -3.58
N VAL A 139 29.64 4.47 -2.80
CA VAL A 139 29.12 3.93 -1.54
C VAL A 139 28.83 5.03 -0.51
N PRO A 140 29.72 6.01 -0.25
CA PRO A 140 29.43 7.07 0.71
C PRO A 140 28.34 8.02 0.23
N ALA A 141 28.28 8.34 -1.07
CA ALA A 141 27.19 9.16 -1.63
C ALA A 141 25.84 8.45 -1.51
N PHE A 142 25.78 7.15 -1.81
CA PHE A 142 24.58 6.35 -1.62
C PHE A 142 24.18 6.27 -0.14
N LYS A 143 25.11 5.99 0.77
CA LYS A 143 24.83 5.97 2.21
C LYS A 143 24.35 7.33 2.72
N GLY A 144 24.95 8.42 2.25
CA GLY A 144 24.56 9.78 2.61
C GLY A 144 23.15 10.13 2.15
N SER A 145 22.82 9.82 0.89
CA SER A 145 21.47 10.02 0.35
C SER A 145 20.43 9.14 1.03
N ALA A 146 20.73 7.85 1.26
CA ALA A 146 19.85 6.95 2.00
C ALA A 146 19.60 7.43 3.43
N ARG A 147 20.65 7.90 4.13
CA ARG A 147 20.52 8.46 5.47
C ARG A 147 19.68 9.73 5.48
N TRP A 148 19.91 10.64 4.53
CA TRP A 148 19.11 11.86 4.39
C TRP A 148 17.63 11.54 4.11
N LEU A 149 17.35 10.61 3.20
CA LEU A 149 15.99 10.16 2.91
C LEU A 149 15.31 9.56 4.14
N ALA A 150 16.04 8.76 4.94
CA ALA A 150 15.48 8.17 6.15
C ALA A 150 15.27 9.19 7.27
N GLU A 151 16.29 9.98 7.61
CA GLU A 151 16.24 10.86 8.78
C GLU A 151 15.46 12.15 8.51
N VAL A 152 15.64 12.75 7.32
CA VAL A 152 15.06 14.05 7.00
C VAL A 152 13.72 13.90 6.30
N LEU A 153 13.66 13.14 5.20
CA LEU A 153 12.43 13.02 4.43
C LEU A 153 11.40 12.14 5.15
N ASP A 154 11.77 10.93 5.56
CA ASP A 154 10.83 10.02 6.22
C ASP A 154 10.60 10.39 7.69
N GLY A 155 11.67 10.59 8.47
CA GLY A 155 11.56 10.94 9.89
C GLY A 155 11.00 12.35 10.11
N ALA A 156 11.82 13.36 9.84
CA ALA A 156 11.47 14.73 10.21
C ALA A 156 10.29 15.31 9.39
N PHE A 157 10.24 15.04 8.09
CA PHE A 157 9.18 15.59 7.24
C PHE A 157 7.90 14.75 7.29
N TRP A 158 7.94 13.47 6.93
CA TRP A 158 6.72 12.65 6.86
C TRP A 158 6.14 12.30 8.23
N HIS A 159 6.95 11.79 9.16
CA HIS A 159 6.43 11.37 10.47
C HIS A 159 6.19 12.56 11.40
N ASP A 160 7.18 13.44 11.58
CA ASP A 160 7.06 14.50 12.57
C ASP A 160 6.23 15.68 12.06
N PHE A 161 6.56 16.23 10.89
CA PHE A 161 5.81 17.37 10.38
C PHE A 161 4.42 16.98 9.85
N VAL A 162 4.34 16.08 8.87
CA VAL A 162 3.05 15.76 8.24
C VAL A 162 2.16 14.97 9.20
N HIS A 163 2.61 13.82 9.70
CA HIS A 163 1.73 12.97 10.50
C HIS A 163 1.45 13.56 11.89
N ASN A 164 2.48 13.94 12.66
CA ASN A 164 2.26 14.41 14.03
C ASN A 164 1.67 15.83 14.07
N ASN A 165 2.25 16.80 13.36
CA ASN A 165 1.78 18.19 13.47
C ASN A 165 0.54 18.46 12.62
N VAL A 166 0.55 18.07 11.34
CA VAL A 166 -0.56 18.42 10.42
C VAL A 166 -1.75 17.50 10.61
N VAL A 167 -1.56 16.19 10.74
CA VAL A 167 -2.69 15.25 10.85
C VAL A 167 -3.14 15.08 12.30
N ARG A 168 -2.27 14.55 13.16
CA ARG A 168 -2.62 14.16 14.54
C ARG A 168 -3.00 15.38 15.38
N ASP A 169 -2.14 16.38 15.48
CA ASP A 169 -2.34 17.49 16.41
C ASP A 169 -3.50 18.40 15.98
N LEU A 170 -3.71 18.57 14.68
CA LEU A 170 -4.88 19.27 14.15
C LEU A 170 -6.18 18.53 14.51
N PHE A 171 -6.22 17.20 14.30
CA PHE A 171 -7.39 16.39 14.62
C PHE A 171 -7.66 16.37 16.13
N VAL A 172 -6.63 16.12 16.95
CA VAL A 172 -6.73 16.13 18.41
C VAL A 172 -7.13 17.52 18.93
N GLY A 173 -6.61 18.58 18.32
CA GLY A 173 -7.00 19.96 18.62
C GLY A 173 -8.48 20.20 18.38
N PHE A 174 -9.00 19.79 17.22
CA PHE A 174 -10.42 19.89 16.90
C PHE A 174 -11.31 19.02 17.80
N ALA A 175 -10.86 17.80 18.11
CA ALA A 175 -11.57 16.92 19.03
C ALA A 175 -11.67 17.53 20.43
N LYS A 176 -10.56 18.09 20.94
CA LYS A 176 -10.54 18.82 22.23
C LYS A 176 -11.43 20.04 22.21
N PHE A 177 -11.40 20.84 21.15
CA PHE A 177 -12.31 21.99 20.98
C PHE A 177 -13.78 21.53 21.04
N SER A 178 -14.13 20.49 20.30
CA SER A 178 -15.50 19.97 20.27
C SER A 178 -15.95 19.46 21.65
N ALA A 179 -15.10 18.67 22.32
CA ALA A 179 -15.42 18.14 23.64
C ALA A 179 -15.53 19.23 24.73
N THR A 180 -14.69 20.26 24.68
CA THR A 180 -14.66 21.27 25.75
C THR A 180 -15.60 22.44 25.48
N VAL A 181 -15.59 22.97 24.26
CA VAL A 181 -16.36 24.18 23.92
C VAL A 181 -17.78 23.82 23.51
N LEU A 182 -17.94 22.88 22.58
CA LEU A 182 -19.28 22.55 22.08
C LEU A 182 -20.07 21.73 23.10
N ASP A 183 -19.48 20.67 23.64
CA ASP A 183 -20.18 19.75 24.55
C ASP A 183 -20.24 20.30 25.98
N ALA A 184 -19.11 20.35 26.69
CA ALA A 184 -19.09 20.70 28.12
C ALA A 184 -19.58 22.13 28.43
N ASN A 185 -19.28 23.11 27.57
CA ASN A 185 -19.71 24.50 27.79
C ASN A 185 -21.01 24.85 27.04
N GLY A 186 -21.19 24.34 25.83
CA GLY A 186 -22.37 24.62 25.01
C GLY A 186 -23.57 23.79 25.43
N VAL A 187 -23.54 22.49 25.12
CA VAL A 187 -24.67 21.57 25.33
C VAL A 187 -24.98 21.42 26.81
N ASP A 188 -23.98 21.08 27.63
CA ASP A 188 -24.16 20.90 29.07
C ASP A 188 -24.59 22.21 29.76
N GLY A 189 -24.06 23.34 29.30
CA GLY A 189 -24.44 24.67 29.78
C GLY A 189 -25.92 24.97 29.54
N LEU A 190 -26.40 24.69 28.33
CA LEU A 190 -27.80 24.88 27.94
C LEU A 190 -28.74 23.94 28.69
N VAL A 191 -28.40 22.65 28.78
CA VAL A 191 -29.22 21.65 29.46
C VAL A 191 -29.32 21.96 30.96
N ASN A 192 -28.18 22.20 31.62
CA ASN A 192 -28.19 22.57 33.04
C ASN A 192 -28.87 23.92 33.29
N GLY A 193 -28.69 24.89 32.38
CA GLY A 193 -29.36 26.19 32.43
C GLY A 193 -30.88 26.06 32.37
N SER A 194 -31.40 25.29 31.42
CA SER A 194 -32.84 25.04 31.31
C SER A 194 -33.40 24.34 32.56
N GLY A 195 -32.68 23.35 33.08
CA GLY A 195 -33.07 22.66 34.33
C GLY A 195 -33.07 23.59 35.55
N ARG A 196 -32.13 24.55 35.63
CA ARG A 196 -32.13 25.59 36.68
C ARG A 196 -33.30 26.55 36.50
N PHE A 197 -33.61 26.95 35.27
CA PHE A 197 -34.74 27.83 34.97
C PHE A 197 -36.09 27.20 35.37
N VAL A 198 -36.33 25.94 34.99
CA VAL A 198 -37.55 25.23 35.38
C VAL A 198 -37.65 25.09 36.90
N ARG A 199 -36.55 24.75 37.58
CA ARG A 199 -36.50 24.71 39.06
C ARG A 199 -36.81 26.07 39.68
N TYR A 200 -36.30 27.16 39.11
CA TYR A 200 -36.58 28.52 39.55
C TYR A 200 -38.07 28.85 39.40
N VAL A 201 -38.65 28.63 38.23
CA VAL A 201 -40.09 28.84 37.99
C VAL A 201 -40.93 28.02 38.97
N GLY A 202 -40.61 26.73 39.14
CA GLY A 202 -41.28 25.87 40.12
C GLY A 202 -41.18 26.40 41.55
N SER A 203 -40.02 26.96 41.94
CA SER A 203 -39.84 27.55 43.27
C SER A 203 -40.68 28.81 43.48
N VAL A 204 -40.90 29.61 42.43
CA VAL A 204 -41.76 30.80 42.45
C VAL A 204 -43.22 30.37 42.50
N VAL A 205 -43.65 29.45 41.63
CA VAL A 205 -45.02 28.91 41.63
C VAL A 205 -45.34 28.26 42.98
N ARG A 206 -44.39 27.55 43.59
CA ARG A 206 -44.59 26.93 44.92
C ARG A 206 -44.94 27.95 46.00
N LYS A 207 -44.44 29.19 45.92
CA LYS A 207 -44.79 30.24 46.90
C LYS A 207 -46.26 30.67 46.83
N THR A 208 -46.95 30.42 45.71
CA THR A 208 -48.39 30.68 45.60
C THR A 208 -49.25 29.68 46.39
N GLN A 209 -48.68 28.51 46.74
CA GLN A 209 -49.33 27.51 47.57
C GLN A 209 -49.16 27.87 49.05
N THR A 210 -50.05 28.72 49.57
CA THR A 210 -49.95 29.23 50.96
C THR A 210 -50.55 28.29 52.02
N GLY A 211 -51.29 27.25 51.61
CA GLY A 211 -51.97 26.33 52.52
C GLY A 211 -53.24 26.88 53.18
N TYR A 212 -53.62 28.13 52.92
CA TYR A 212 -54.84 28.75 53.46
C TYR A 212 -56.03 28.57 52.52
N ALA A 213 -57.05 27.82 52.95
CA ALA A 213 -58.29 27.56 52.18
C ALA A 213 -58.95 28.85 51.61
N ARG A 214 -58.87 29.96 52.34
CA ARG A 214 -59.42 31.27 51.91
C ARG A 214 -58.74 31.82 50.64
N ASN A 215 -57.42 31.63 50.50
CA ASN A 215 -56.70 32.10 49.31
C ASN A 215 -57.05 31.27 48.08
N TYR A 216 -57.31 29.97 48.25
CA TYR A 216 -57.79 29.11 47.17
C TYR A 216 -59.21 29.50 46.72
N ALA A 217 -60.11 29.79 47.66
CA ALA A 217 -61.47 30.24 47.34
C ALA A 217 -61.48 31.54 46.52
N LEU A 218 -60.65 32.52 46.90
CA LEU A 218 -60.44 33.74 46.13
C LEU A 218 -59.88 33.46 44.73
N GLY A 219 -58.91 32.55 44.61
CA GLY A 219 -58.33 32.14 43.33
C GLY A 219 -59.36 31.50 42.39
N VAL A 220 -60.19 30.58 42.90
CA VAL A 220 -61.26 29.94 42.12
C VAL A 220 -62.33 30.94 41.69
N PHE A 221 -62.74 31.85 42.59
CA PHE A 221 -63.70 32.90 42.26
C PHE A 221 -63.17 33.81 41.14
N LEU A 222 -61.94 34.32 41.27
CA LEU A 222 -61.29 35.13 40.23
C LEU A 222 -61.15 34.39 38.91
N GLY A 223 -60.73 33.12 38.94
CA GLY A 223 -60.62 32.28 37.75
C GLY A 223 -61.97 32.10 37.04
N THR A 224 -63.06 31.92 37.80
CA THR A 224 -64.41 31.78 37.26
C THR A 224 -64.89 33.08 36.59
N VAL A 225 -64.67 34.23 37.23
CA VAL A 225 -65.01 35.55 36.67
C VAL A 225 -64.22 35.83 35.40
N LEU A 226 -62.92 35.51 35.38
CA LEU A 226 -62.08 35.67 34.19
C LEU A 226 -62.51 34.77 33.03
N LEU A 227 -62.85 33.50 33.31
CA LEU A 227 -63.39 32.60 32.29
C LEU A 227 -64.70 33.12 31.72
N LEU A 228 -65.62 33.61 32.56
CA LEU A 228 -66.88 34.22 32.12
C LEU A 228 -66.61 35.44 31.25
N ALA A 229 -65.72 36.33 31.66
CA ALA A 229 -65.34 37.50 30.86
C ALA A 229 -64.74 37.06 29.52
N TYR A 230 -63.80 36.12 29.51
CA TYR A 230 -63.22 35.58 28.28
C TYR A 230 -64.31 35.04 27.35
N PHE A 231 -65.24 34.22 27.83
CA PHE A 231 -66.31 33.68 26.99
C PHE A 231 -67.29 34.74 26.44
N ILE A 232 -67.47 35.86 27.16
CA ILE A 232 -68.31 36.97 26.72
C ILE A 232 -67.59 37.83 25.68
N PHE A 233 -66.27 38.01 25.79
CA PHE A 233 -65.48 38.87 24.90
C PHE A 233 -64.78 38.13 23.73
N ALA A 234 -64.60 36.81 23.85
CA ALA A 234 -64.00 35.97 22.81
C ALA A 234 -65.04 35.27 21.91
N ASN A 235 -66.33 35.47 22.18
CA ASN A 235 -67.44 35.30 21.23
C ASN A 235 -67.80 36.65 20.60
#